data_AF-A0A2V2A356-F1
#
_entry.id   AF-A0A2V2A356-F1
#
_cell.length_a   1.000
_cell.length_b   1.000
_cell.length_c   1.000
_cell.angle_alpha   90.00
_cell.angle_beta   90.00
_cell.angle_gamma   90.00
#
_symmetry.space_group_name_H-M   'P 1'
#
loop_
_entity.id
_entity.type
_entity.pdbx_description
1 polymer ?
#
loop_
_entity_poly.entity_id
_entity_poly.type
_entity_poly.pdbx_seq_one_letter_code
_entity_poly.pdbx_strand_id
1 'polypeptide(L)'
;MKKTLYLRLERLPGTVSALQAIIVSTFPELAGAKPGNFKGANPLPSLWVVTDCQICKTDVIATTADSAKKIRKGIPAPYCSQACVAIGRTKRPPCPVCGGQTPNANVVFCSDECRTKNLGEVVTLPKSPHSLEEFHAQLVQRAPHWIGKEPLTFKRGTNTKGLSLMFHCPVCSKPVTRSMADMRKAFRRGHVNLTCGTICTGLSQRVAGQCETCGGPLPHVLASDGKMKKTGARFCSKACRPKLSQLAEKCCPQCKTLFQPTSSRTQYCSRTCANRAHAARMLGDGNAHFKDGTSYSLWFKSMRPLIIQRDKVCAVCNHWVRRSPIHHLDEDPANNGPDNLILMCPTHHAIHHKSSQTPYPWLADLVQERNLSMTSKWHAQVASLQTRFSSTTA
;
A
#
# COMPACT_ATOMS: atom_id res chain seq x y z
N MET A 1 26.55 35.63 0.55
CA MET A 1 25.19 36.01 0.13
C MET A 1 24.74 35.06 -0.98
N LYS A 2 23.58 34.41 -0.87
CA LYS A 2 23.04 33.55 -1.95
C LYS A 2 22.47 34.46 -3.03
N LYS A 3 23.06 34.49 -4.23
CA LYS A 3 22.48 35.23 -5.37
C LYS A 3 21.23 34.49 -5.84
N THR A 4 20.16 35.23 -6.13
CA THR A 4 18.94 34.70 -6.76
C THR A 4 18.98 35.08 -8.23
N LEU A 5 18.76 34.11 -9.12
CA LEU A 5 18.71 34.35 -10.56
C LEU A 5 17.26 34.29 -11.02
N TYR A 6 16.90 35.17 -11.97
CA TYR A 6 15.57 35.21 -12.58
C TYR A 6 15.70 34.98 -14.09
N LEU A 7 14.93 34.04 -14.62
CA LEU A 7 14.81 33.75 -16.04
C LEU A 7 13.40 34.13 -16.50
N ARG A 8 13.27 35.23 -17.25
CA ARG A 8 11.97 35.63 -17.83
C ARG A 8 11.74 34.89 -19.14
N LEU A 9 10.60 34.24 -19.26
CA LEU A 9 10.16 33.54 -20.48
C LEU A 9 8.76 34.03 -20.85
N GLU A 10 8.55 34.40 -22.11
CA GLU A 10 7.21 34.75 -22.63
C GLU A 10 6.24 33.57 -22.51
N ARG A 11 6.74 32.34 -22.68
CA ARG A 11 5.96 31.11 -22.55
C ARG A 11 6.82 29.96 -22.02
N LEU A 12 6.23 29.08 -21.21
CA LEU A 12 6.88 27.83 -20.84
C LEU A 12 7.04 26.92 -22.06
N PRO A 13 8.20 26.31 -22.29
CA PRO A 13 8.38 25.38 -23.38
C PRO A 13 7.59 24.09 -23.16
N GLY A 14 7.22 23.42 -24.25
CA GLY A 14 6.39 22.21 -24.20
C GLY A 14 7.08 20.99 -23.58
N THR A 15 8.40 21.02 -23.37
CA THR A 15 9.17 19.92 -22.80
C THR A 15 10.18 20.40 -21.75
N VAL A 16 10.52 19.52 -20.79
CA VAL A 16 11.50 19.83 -19.74
C VAL A 16 12.90 19.99 -20.34
N SER A 17 13.24 19.22 -21.38
CA SER A 17 14.52 19.32 -22.09
C SER A 17 14.68 20.67 -22.77
N ALA A 18 13.61 21.24 -23.35
CA ALA A 18 13.65 22.58 -23.91
C ALA A 18 13.83 23.66 -22.83
N LEU A 19 13.18 23.53 -21.67
CA LEU A 19 13.44 24.43 -20.53
C LEU A 19 14.90 24.36 -20.07
N GLN A 20 15.47 23.15 -20.02
CA GLN A 20 16.86 22.94 -19.65
C GLN A 20 17.82 23.57 -20.67
N ALA A 21 17.55 23.41 -21.97
CA ALA A 21 18.36 24.02 -23.02
C ALA A 21 18.39 25.56 -22.89
N ILE A 22 17.23 26.17 -22.63
CA ILE A 22 17.14 27.63 -22.40
C ILE A 22 17.94 28.03 -21.15
N ILE A 23 17.79 27.31 -20.03
CA ILE A 23 18.52 27.61 -18.80
C ILE A 23 20.04 27.53 -19.03
N VAL A 24 20.51 26.48 -19.70
CA VAL A 24 21.94 26.28 -19.97
C VAL A 24 22.47 27.33 -20.96
N SER A 25 21.68 27.75 -21.95
CA SER A 25 22.09 28.83 -22.86
C SER A 25 22.14 30.19 -22.17
N THR A 26 21.25 30.45 -21.21
CA THR A 26 21.22 31.73 -20.47
C THR A 26 22.25 31.77 -19.34
N PHE A 27 22.50 30.63 -18.68
CA PHE A 27 23.44 30.48 -17.57
C PHE A 27 24.38 29.29 -17.83
N PRO A 28 25.44 29.48 -18.65
CA PRO A 28 26.38 28.41 -19.00
C PRO A 28 27.02 27.74 -17.79
N GLU A 29 27.17 28.46 -16.67
CA GLU A 29 27.67 27.94 -15.39
C GLU A 29 26.76 26.86 -14.76
N LEU A 30 25.52 26.73 -15.23
CA LEU A 30 24.58 25.68 -14.82
C LEU A 30 24.67 24.42 -15.71
N ALA A 31 25.56 24.39 -16.71
CA ALA A 31 25.79 23.22 -17.55
C ALA A 31 26.23 22.01 -16.70
N GLY A 32 25.52 20.88 -16.83
CA GLY A 32 25.79 19.65 -16.06
C GLY A 32 24.88 19.43 -14.85
N ALA A 33 24.07 20.41 -14.44
CA ALA A 33 23.07 20.20 -13.40
C ALA A 33 21.94 19.27 -13.87
N LYS A 34 21.70 18.15 -13.15
CA LYS A 34 20.63 17.20 -13.48
C LYS A 34 19.23 17.79 -13.18
N PRO A 35 18.27 17.77 -14.13
CA PRO A 35 16.92 18.28 -13.90
C PRO A 35 16.21 17.51 -12.77
N GLY A 36 15.89 18.20 -11.68
CA GLY A 36 15.13 17.63 -10.57
C GLY A 36 15.96 16.94 -9.49
N ASN A 37 17.30 17.01 -9.56
CA ASN A 37 18.18 16.57 -8.48
C ASN A 37 19.02 17.73 -7.92
N PHE A 38 18.37 18.84 -7.60
CA PHE A 38 18.95 20.00 -6.89
C PHE A 38 19.21 19.74 -5.40
N LYS A 39 19.22 18.47 -4.96
CA LYS A 39 19.35 18.08 -3.55
C LYS A 39 20.75 17.65 -3.12
N GLY A 40 21.75 17.64 -4.00
CA GLY A 40 23.01 16.94 -3.68
C GLY A 40 24.33 17.51 -4.21
N ALA A 41 24.35 18.65 -4.89
CA ALA A 41 25.59 19.34 -5.25
C ALA A 41 25.47 20.81 -4.82
N ASN A 42 26.60 21.43 -4.46
CA ASN A 42 26.76 22.80 -3.97
C ASN A 42 25.57 23.72 -4.26
N PRO A 43 25.02 24.44 -3.27
CA PRO A 43 23.75 25.15 -3.40
C PRO A 43 23.83 26.15 -4.55
N LEU A 44 23.32 25.73 -5.71
CA LEU A 44 23.15 26.58 -6.87
C LEU A 44 22.27 27.77 -6.46
N PRO A 45 22.50 28.96 -7.03
CA PRO A 45 21.61 30.10 -6.83
C PRO A 45 20.16 29.68 -7.09
N SER A 46 19.22 30.13 -6.26
CA SER A 46 17.80 29.87 -6.50
C SER A 46 17.41 30.49 -7.83
N LEU A 47 17.19 29.66 -8.85
CA LEU A 47 16.72 30.08 -10.16
C LEU A 47 15.18 30.09 -10.17
N TRP A 48 14.62 31.26 -10.42
CA TRP A 48 13.19 31.48 -10.57
C TRP A 48 12.86 31.75 -12.03
N VAL A 49 11.79 31.14 -12.52
CA VAL A 49 11.25 31.36 -13.85
C VAL A 49 10.09 32.36 -13.73
N VAL A 50 10.16 33.45 -14.48
CA VAL A 50 9.12 34.46 -14.57
C VAL A 50 8.37 34.27 -15.88
N THR A 51 7.06 34.09 -15.84
CA THR A 51 6.21 33.93 -17.03
C THR A 51 4.92 34.71 -16.91
N ASP A 52 4.34 35.13 -18.02
CA ASP A 52 3.08 35.87 -17.98
C ASP A 52 1.89 34.98 -17.64
N CYS A 53 1.01 35.46 -16.77
CA CYS A 53 -0.29 34.83 -16.55
C CYS A 53 -1.14 34.91 -17.82
N GLN A 54 -1.74 33.78 -18.22
CA GLN A 54 -2.57 33.70 -19.44
C GLN A 54 -3.85 34.54 -19.40
N ILE A 55 -4.29 34.95 -18.21
CA ILE A 55 -5.51 35.73 -18.01
C ILE A 55 -5.18 37.19 -17.76
N CYS A 56 -4.41 37.48 -16.70
CA CYS A 56 -4.16 38.83 -16.19
C CYS A 56 -2.90 39.49 -16.80
N LYS A 57 -2.05 38.74 -17.54
CA LYS A 57 -0.73 39.15 -18.02
C LYS A 57 0.29 39.57 -16.95
N THR A 58 -0.06 39.53 -15.66
CA THR A 58 0.87 39.73 -14.54
C THR A 58 1.93 38.64 -14.50
N ASP A 59 3.16 39.02 -14.14
CA ASP A 59 4.28 38.12 -13.94
C ASP A 59 3.97 37.05 -12.88
N VAL A 60 4.24 35.79 -13.24
CA VAL A 60 4.15 34.63 -12.35
C VAL A 60 5.55 34.11 -12.11
N ILE A 61 5.98 34.20 -10.86
CA ILE A 61 7.32 33.81 -10.43
C ILE A 61 7.22 32.40 -9.81
N ALA A 62 7.91 31.44 -10.41
CA ALA A 62 7.92 30.05 -9.94
C ALA A 62 9.33 29.48 -9.89
N THR A 63 9.60 28.55 -8.99
CA THR A 63 10.89 27.85 -9.00
C THR A 63 11.01 26.98 -10.25
N THR A 64 12.23 26.74 -10.74
CA THR A 64 12.48 25.80 -11.85
C THR A 64 11.85 24.43 -11.63
N ALA A 65 11.86 23.94 -10.39
CA ALA A 65 11.24 22.67 -10.01
C ALA A 65 9.71 22.68 -10.21
N ASP A 66 9.03 23.77 -9.83
CA ASP A 66 7.59 23.91 -10.04
C ASP A 66 7.24 24.07 -11.53
N SER A 67 8.01 24.86 -12.28
CA SER A 67 7.86 24.99 -13.74
C SER A 67 8.05 23.65 -14.46
N ALA A 68 9.08 22.86 -14.10
CA ALA A 68 9.28 21.52 -14.66
C ALA A 68 8.13 20.56 -14.32
N LYS A 69 7.59 20.64 -13.09
CA LYS A 69 6.42 19.85 -12.68
C LYS A 69 5.17 20.22 -13.50
N LYS A 70 4.97 21.51 -13.80
CA LYS A 70 3.87 22.00 -14.65
C LYS A 70 4.01 21.52 -16.10
N ILE A 71 5.20 21.57 -16.67
CA ILE A 71 5.49 21.06 -18.03
C ILE A 71 5.19 19.55 -18.12
N ARG A 72 5.63 18.74 -17.15
CA ARG A 72 5.33 17.29 -17.12
C ARG A 72 3.83 16.97 -17.07
N LYS A 73 3.04 17.87 -16.48
CA LYS A 73 1.58 17.76 -16.43
C LYS A 73 0.88 18.33 -17.67
N GLY A 74 1.63 18.85 -18.65
CA GLY A 74 1.08 19.50 -19.83
C GLY A 74 0.35 20.81 -19.53
N ILE A 75 0.69 21.48 -18.42
CA ILE A 75 0.07 22.77 -18.06
C ILE A 75 0.83 23.86 -18.83
N PRO A 76 0.20 24.51 -19.83
CA PRO A 76 0.91 25.33 -20.81
C PRO A 76 1.42 26.66 -20.24
N ALA A 77 0.84 27.13 -19.13
CA ALA A 77 1.29 28.32 -18.42
C ALA A 77 0.68 28.40 -17.01
N PRO A 78 1.37 29.03 -16.05
CA PRO A 78 0.87 29.22 -14.69
C PRO A 78 -0.08 30.43 -14.61
N TYR A 79 -0.85 30.49 -13.52
CA TYR A 79 -1.80 31.57 -13.24
C TYR A 79 -1.30 32.43 -12.07
N CYS A 80 -1.51 33.75 -12.15
CA CYS A 80 -1.10 34.72 -11.11
C CYS A 80 -1.87 34.55 -9.78
N SER A 81 -3.11 34.07 -9.83
CA SER A 81 -4.00 33.94 -8.67
C SER A 81 -5.03 32.81 -8.83
N GLN A 82 -5.67 32.40 -7.72
CA GLN A 82 -6.79 31.45 -7.77
C GLN A 82 -7.97 31.97 -8.61
N ALA A 83 -8.19 33.28 -8.66
CA ALA A 83 -9.19 33.90 -9.53
C ALA A 83 -8.87 33.66 -11.01
N CYS A 84 -7.60 33.83 -11.41
CA CYS A 84 -7.17 33.51 -12.77
C CYS A 84 -7.22 32.01 -13.07
N VAL A 85 -6.96 31.14 -12.09
CA VAL A 85 -7.18 29.69 -12.22
C VAL A 85 -8.66 29.40 -12.49
N ALA A 86 -9.56 30.05 -11.75
CA ALA A 86 -11.00 29.87 -11.92
C ALA A 86 -11.46 30.31 -13.32
N ILE A 87 -11.04 31.49 -13.79
CA ILE A 87 -11.32 31.99 -15.15
C ILE A 87 -10.71 31.07 -16.23
N GLY A 88 -9.48 30.58 -16.02
CA GLY A 88 -8.86 29.62 -16.93
C GLY A 88 -9.64 28.30 -17.03
N ARG A 89 -10.27 27.88 -15.93
CA ARG A 89 -11.10 26.65 -15.86
C ARG A 89 -12.51 26.81 -16.42
N THR A 90 -13.03 28.04 -16.60
CA THR A 90 -14.36 28.23 -17.20
C THR A 90 -14.38 27.97 -18.71
N LYS A 91 -13.21 27.99 -19.38
CA LYS A 91 -13.08 27.54 -20.77
C LYS A 91 -13.27 26.02 -20.84
N ARG A 92 -14.52 25.61 -21.02
CA ARG A 92 -14.92 24.21 -21.22
C ARG A 92 -14.40 23.74 -22.59
N PRO A 93 -13.68 22.60 -22.66
CA PRO A 93 -13.30 22.04 -23.95
C PRO A 93 -14.55 21.66 -24.75
N PRO A 94 -14.56 21.83 -26.09
CA PRO A 94 -15.66 21.35 -26.91
C PRO A 94 -15.69 19.82 -26.91
N CYS A 95 -16.89 19.25 -26.95
CA CYS A 95 -17.12 17.82 -27.07
C CYS A 95 -16.47 17.31 -28.36
N PRO A 96 -15.64 16.25 -28.32
CA PRO A 96 -14.94 15.78 -29.50
C PRO A 96 -15.86 15.12 -30.56
N VAL A 97 -17.12 14.83 -30.21
CA VAL A 97 -18.09 14.18 -31.11
C VAL A 97 -18.95 15.19 -31.86
N CYS A 98 -19.49 16.18 -31.15
CA CYS A 98 -20.47 17.12 -31.71
C CYS A 98 -20.04 18.58 -31.64
N GLY A 99 -18.89 18.90 -31.05
CA GLY A 99 -18.42 20.27 -30.83
C GLY A 99 -19.10 21.04 -29.68
N GLY A 100 -20.18 20.50 -29.10
CA GLY A 100 -20.93 21.16 -28.02
C GLY A 100 -20.13 21.34 -26.71
N GLN A 101 -20.48 22.33 -25.89
CA GLN A 101 -19.76 22.58 -24.63
C GLN A 101 -19.98 21.44 -23.62
N THR A 102 -18.92 21.01 -22.93
CA THR A 102 -19.05 20.00 -21.88
C THR A 102 -19.62 20.60 -20.59
N PRO A 103 -20.33 19.80 -19.75
CA PRO A 103 -20.96 20.31 -18.52
C PRO A 103 -19.95 20.82 -17.50
N ASN A 104 -18.70 20.34 -17.53
CA ASN A 104 -17.58 20.89 -16.77
C ASN A 104 -16.23 20.47 -17.39
N ALA A 105 -15.14 21.10 -16.93
CA ALA A 105 -13.79 20.89 -17.46
C ALA A 105 -13.23 19.45 -17.29
N ASN A 106 -13.82 18.64 -16.40
CA ASN A 106 -13.39 17.24 -16.19
C ASN A 106 -14.17 16.24 -17.04
N VAL A 107 -15.29 16.67 -17.64
CA VAL A 107 -16.13 15.82 -18.48
C VAL A 107 -15.71 16.01 -19.93
N VAL A 108 -15.41 14.90 -20.61
CA VAL A 108 -14.92 14.88 -22.00
C VAL A 108 -16.07 14.99 -23.01
N PHE A 109 -17.28 14.55 -22.65
CA PHE A 109 -18.44 14.47 -23.56
C PHE A 109 -19.60 15.32 -23.06
N CYS A 110 -20.27 16.05 -23.94
CA CYS A 110 -21.40 16.90 -23.54
C CYS A 110 -22.66 16.10 -23.14
N SER A 111 -22.79 14.84 -23.57
CA SER A 111 -23.92 13.97 -23.25
C SER A 111 -23.49 12.50 -23.22
N ASP A 112 -24.30 11.64 -22.58
CA ASP A 112 -24.10 10.18 -22.62
C ASP A 112 -24.28 9.61 -24.03
N GLU A 113 -25.06 10.25 -24.89
CA GLU A 113 -25.18 9.89 -26.29
C GLU A 113 -23.86 10.13 -27.05
N CYS A 114 -23.23 11.30 -26.86
CA CYS A 114 -21.90 11.59 -27.42
C CYS A 114 -20.85 10.65 -26.82
N ARG A 115 -20.95 10.36 -25.52
CA ARG A 115 -20.09 9.38 -24.87
C ARG A 115 -20.27 8.01 -25.51
N THR A 116 -21.49 7.56 -25.78
CA THR A 116 -21.77 6.25 -26.39
C THR A 116 -21.31 6.19 -27.85
N LYS A 117 -21.61 7.23 -28.64
CA LYS A 117 -21.10 7.43 -30.01
C LYS A 117 -19.57 7.39 -30.06
N ASN A 118 -18.88 7.93 -29.04
CA ASN A 118 -17.41 7.90 -28.96
C ASN A 118 -16.82 6.66 -28.31
N LEU A 119 -17.51 6.03 -27.35
CA LEU A 119 -17.09 4.78 -26.74
C LEU A 119 -17.16 3.63 -27.75
N GLY A 120 -17.80 3.85 -28.89
CA GLY A 120 -17.53 3.11 -30.10
C GLY A 120 -18.22 1.76 -30.13
N GLU A 121 -18.30 1.27 -31.36
CA GLU A 121 -18.84 -0.01 -31.76
C GLU A 121 -18.18 -1.17 -30.98
N VAL A 122 -18.98 -2.09 -30.45
CA VAL A 122 -18.47 -3.34 -29.87
C VAL A 122 -18.03 -4.23 -31.02
N VAL A 123 -16.72 -4.37 -31.20
CA VAL A 123 -16.17 -5.23 -32.25
C VAL A 123 -16.13 -6.67 -31.73
N THR A 124 -16.90 -7.54 -32.37
CA THR A 124 -16.91 -8.97 -32.05
C THR A 124 -15.78 -9.67 -32.78
N LEU A 125 -14.88 -10.29 -32.03
CA LEU A 125 -13.82 -11.11 -32.57
C LEU A 125 -14.33 -12.55 -32.78
N PRO A 126 -14.03 -13.20 -33.92
CA PRO A 126 -14.49 -14.55 -34.21
C PRO A 126 -13.92 -15.59 -33.23
N LYS A 127 -12.67 -15.38 -32.79
CA LYS A 127 -11.98 -16.23 -31.81
C LYS A 127 -11.10 -15.39 -30.88
N SER A 128 -10.84 -15.90 -29.69
CA SER A 128 -9.90 -15.28 -28.76
C SER A 128 -8.50 -15.31 -29.36
N PRO A 129 -7.84 -14.15 -29.58
CA PRO A 129 -6.49 -14.13 -30.13
C PRO A 129 -5.47 -14.69 -29.14
N HIS A 130 -4.52 -15.48 -29.63
CA HIS A 130 -3.46 -16.10 -28.83
C HIS A 130 -2.16 -15.27 -28.80
N SER A 131 -2.00 -14.32 -29.72
CA SER A 131 -0.84 -13.41 -29.76
C SER A 131 -1.24 -11.97 -30.09
N LEU A 132 -0.30 -11.04 -29.91
CA LEU A 132 -0.51 -9.63 -30.27
C LEU A 132 -0.64 -9.46 -31.79
N GLU A 133 0.09 -10.26 -32.56
CA GLU A 133 0.09 -10.30 -34.02
C GLU A 133 -1.26 -10.79 -34.55
N GLU A 134 -1.77 -11.90 -34.01
CA GLU A 134 -3.08 -12.42 -34.37
C GLU A 134 -4.18 -11.42 -34.00
N PHE A 135 -4.08 -10.81 -32.82
CA PHE A 135 -5.01 -9.77 -32.39
C PHE A 135 -5.00 -8.56 -33.34
N HIS A 136 -3.81 -8.10 -33.74
CA HIS A 136 -3.65 -7.00 -34.69
C HIS A 136 -4.25 -7.37 -36.06
N ALA A 137 -4.00 -8.58 -36.58
CA ALA A 137 -4.55 -9.04 -37.85
C ALA A 137 -6.09 -9.06 -37.84
N GLN A 138 -6.71 -9.54 -36.76
CA GLN A 138 -8.17 -9.52 -36.62
C GLN A 138 -8.73 -8.08 -36.58
N LEU A 139 -8.02 -7.14 -35.95
CA LEU A 139 -8.44 -5.73 -35.91
C LEU A 139 -8.22 -5.00 -37.23
N VAL A 140 -7.18 -5.32 -37.99
CA VAL A 140 -6.99 -4.79 -39.36
C VAL A 140 -8.20 -5.14 -40.22
N GLN A 141 -8.72 -6.37 -40.12
CA GLN A 141 -9.86 -6.81 -40.89
C GLN A 141 -11.19 -6.18 -40.43
N ARG A 142 -11.40 -6.06 -39.11
CA ARG A 142 -12.72 -5.67 -38.54
C ARG A 142 -12.85 -4.19 -38.22
N ALA A 143 -11.75 -3.52 -37.93
CA ALA A 143 -11.73 -2.13 -37.45
C ALA A 143 -10.47 -1.38 -37.95
N PRO A 144 -10.23 -1.31 -39.27
CA PRO A 144 -8.99 -0.77 -39.84
C PRO A 144 -8.71 0.68 -39.43
N HIS A 145 -9.77 1.46 -39.15
CA HIS A 145 -9.64 2.86 -38.74
C HIS A 145 -8.93 3.06 -37.39
N TRP A 146 -8.79 2.01 -36.56
CA TRP A 146 -8.06 2.03 -35.27
C TRP A 146 -6.57 1.68 -35.39
N ILE A 147 -6.14 1.12 -36.52
CA ILE A 147 -4.77 0.65 -36.72
C ILE A 147 -3.83 1.83 -36.99
N GLY A 148 -2.68 1.82 -36.32
CA GLY A 148 -1.62 2.83 -36.48
C GLY A 148 -0.84 2.63 -37.78
N LYS A 149 0.03 3.59 -38.12
CA LYS A 149 0.84 3.52 -39.36
C LYS A 149 1.91 2.44 -39.33
N GLU A 150 2.38 2.07 -38.14
CA GLU A 150 3.41 1.04 -37.94
C GLU A 150 2.76 -0.30 -37.53
N PRO A 151 3.36 -1.45 -37.89
CA PRO A 151 2.88 -2.76 -37.47
C PRO A 151 2.72 -2.87 -35.94
N LEU A 152 1.65 -3.49 -35.47
CA LEU A 152 1.33 -3.65 -34.04
C LEU A 152 1.08 -2.34 -33.29
N THR A 153 0.97 -1.21 -34.00
CA THR A 153 0.61 0.08 -33.41
C THR A 153 -0.87 0.39 -33.63
N PHE A 154 -1.41 1.22 -32.73
CA PHE A 154 -2.79 1.69 -32.77
C PHE A 154 -2.74 3.22 -32.77
N LYS A 155 -3.68 3.89 -33.46
CA LYS A 155 -3.70 5.36 -33.52
C LYS A 155 -3.73 5.96 -32.10
N ARG A 156 -2.74 6.80 -31.77
CA ARG A 156 -2.68 7.54 -30.49
C ARG A 156 -3.67 8.71 -30.55
N GLY A 157 -4.46 8.92 -29.50
CA GLY A 157 -5.36 10.09 -29.37
C GLY A 157 -6.85 9.78 -29.57
N THR A 158 -7.19 8.68 -30.25
CA THR A 158 -8.52 8.09 -30.08
C THR A 158 -8.60 7.57 -28.65
N ASN A 159 -9.65 7.90 -27.89
CA ASN A 159 -9.90 7.30 -26.58
C ASN A 159 -9.95 5.76 -26.73
N THR A 160 -8.81 5.06 -26.68
CA THR A 160 -8.72 3.59 -26.82
C THR A 160 -9.39 2.87 -25.64
N LYS A 161 -9.88 3.63 -24.65
CA LYS A 161 -10.82 3.16 -23.63
C LYS A 161 -12.22 2.87 -24.18
N GLY A 162 -12.55 3.38 -25.37
CA GLY A 162 -13.83 3.13 -26.04
C GLY A 162 -13.91 1.72 -26.61
N LEU A 163 -12.96 1.35 -27.48
CA LEU A 163 -13.02 0.08 -28.19
C LEU A 163 -13.12 -1.10 -27.21
N SER A 164 -14.30 -1.70 -27.21
CA SER A 164 -14.66 -2.87 -26.42
C SER A 164 -14.74 -4.06 -27.35
N LEU A 165 -14.03 -5.12 -26.98
CA LEU A 165 -13.86 -6.32 -27.80
C LEU A 165 -14.59 -7.47 -27.13
N MET A 166 -15.50 -8.09 -27.87
CA MET A 166 -16.19 -9.28 -27.41
C MET A 166 -15.53 -10.54 -28.00
N PHE A 167 -15.21 -11.51 -27.14
CA PHE A 167 -14.68 -12.82 -27.53
C PHE A 167 -15.16 -13.90 -26.56
N HIS A 168 -15.13 -15.17 -26.96
CA HIS A 168 -15.51 -16.29 -26.08
C HIS A 168 -14.34 -16.73 -25.20
N CYS A 169 -14.59 -16.93 -23.90
CA CYS A 169 -13.57 -17.39 -22.97
C CYS A 169 -13.13 -18.83 -23.32
N PRO A 170 -11.83 -19.12 -23.48
CA PRO A 170 -11.36 -20.46 -23.86
C PRO A 170 -11.57 -21.53 -22.78
N VAL A 171 -11.95 -21.14 -21.56
CA VAL A 171 -12.13 -22.07 -20.43
C VAL A 171 -13.60 -22.43 -20.21
N CYS A 172 -14.51 -21.46 -20.28
CA CYS A 172 -15.94 -21.67 -19.99
C CYS A 172 -16.87 -21.31 -21.16
N SER A 173 -16.31 -20.92 -22.30
CA SER A 173 -17.03 -20.52 -23.52
C SER A 173 -18.01 -19.37 -23.37
N LYS A 174 -18.06 -18.67 -22.22
CA LYS A 174 -18.91 -17.48 -22.04
C LYS A 174 -18.37 -16.28 -22.84
N PRO A 175 -19.22 -15.44 -23.44
CA PRO A 175 -18.78 -14.20 -24.09
C PRO A 175 -18.22 -13.23 -23.06
N VAL A 176 -17.14 -12.55 -23.41
CA VAL A 176 -16.39 -11.62 -22.55
C VAL A 176 -16.13 -10.35 -23.32
N THR A 177 -16.50 -9.23 -22.72
CA THR A 177 -16.16 -7.91 -23.24
C THR A 177 -14.97 -7.34 -22.48
N ARG A 178 -13.92 -6.93 -23.20
CA ARG A 178 -12.74 -6.26 -22.63
C ARG A 178 -12.42 -4.99 -23.39
N SER A 179 -11.91 -3.99 -22.68
CA SER A 179 -11.35 -2.81 -23.34
C SER A 179 -10.06 -3.17 -24.07
N MET A 180 -9.78 -2.48 -25.19
CA MET A 180 -8.50 -2.65 -25.90
C MET A 180 -7.29 -2.37 -25.00
N ALA A 181 -7.42 -1.46 -24.03
CA ALA A 181 -6.38 -1.18 -23.04
C ALA A 181 -6.06 -2.40 -22.16
N ASP A 182 -7.09 -3.14 -21.71
CA ASP A 182 -6.91 -4.36 -20.92
C ASP A 182 -6.28 -5.48 -21.74
N MET A 183 -6.71 -5.63 -23.00
CA MET A 183 -6.14 -6.62 -23.94
C MET A 183 -4.64 -6.39 -24.15
N ARG A 184 -4.24 -5.14 -24.47
CA ARG A 184 -2.83 -4.79 -24.64
C ARG A 184 -2.02 -4.96 -23.36
N LYS A 185 -2.61 -4.68 -22.19
CA LYS A 185 -1.97 -4.91 -20.90
C LYS A 185 -1.78 -6.40 -20.63
N ALA A 186 -2.71 -7.25 -21.03
CA ALA A 186 -2.62 -8.69 -20.89
C ALA A 186 -1.53 -9.28 -21.81
N PHE A 187 -1.49 -8.89 -23.10
CA PHE A 187 -0.42 -9.33 -24.02
C PHE A 187 0.96 -8.89 -23.57
N ARG A 188 1.13 -7.64 -23.10
CA ARG A 188 2.42 -7.18 -22.53
C ARG A 188 2.87 -7.95 -21.30
N ARG A 189 1.97 -8.64 -20.61
CA ARG A 189 2.27 -9.52 -19.47
C ARG A 189 2.49 -10.98 -19.89
N GLY A 190 2.48 -11.28 -21.19
CA GLY A 190 2.65 -12.65 -21.72
C GLY A 190 1.41 -13.53 -21.55
N HIS A 191 0.22 -12.96 -21.33
CA HIS A 191 -1.00 -13.77 -21.31
C HIS A 191 -1.40 -14.17 -22.73
N VAL A 192 -1.23 -15.45 -23.04
CA VAL A 192 -1.60 -16.07 -24.33
C VAL A 192 -3.10 -16.35 -24.41
N ASN A 193 -3.75 -16.60 -23.27
CA ASN A 193 -5.18 -16.93 -23.20
C ASN A 193 -5.92 -15.89 -22.36
N LEU A 194 -6.75 -15.10 -23.04
CA LEU A 194 -7.62 -14.10 -22.40
C LEU A 194 -8.88 -14.78 -21.89
N THR A 195 -9.25 -14.54 -20.63
CA THR A 195 -10.36 -15.23 -19.97
C THR A 195 -11.40 -14.28 -19.37
N CYS A 196 -12.60 -14.79 -19.08
CA CYS A 196 -13.72 -14.00 -18.56
C CYS A 196 -13.44 -13.37 -17.19
N GLY A 197 -12.63 -14.02 -16.36
CA GLY A 197 -12.27 -13.53 -15.03
C GLY A 197 -11.12 -14.30 -14.43
N THR A 198 -10.79 -13.93 -13.19
CA THR A 198 -9.67 -14.48 -12.40
C THR A 198 -9.77 -15.99 -12.20
N ILE A 199 -11.00 -16.53 -12.07
CA ILE A 199 -11.24 -17.98 -11.96
C ILE A 199 -10.76 -18.69 -13.23
N CYS A 200 -11.26 -18.27 -14.40
CA CYS A 200 -10.84 -18.85 -15.67
C CYS A 200 -9.37 -18.56 -15.99
N THR A 201 -8.82 -17.41 -15.59
CA THR A 201 -7.38 -17.14 -15.73
C THR A 201 -6.59 -18.18 -14.92
N GLY A 202 -6.99 -18.42 -13.67
CA GLY A 202 -6.40 -19.41 -12.80
C GLY A 202 -6.50 -20.82 -13.35
N LEU A 203 -7.61 -21.18 -13.98
CA LEU A 203 -7.77 -22.47 -14.67
C LEU A 203 -6.86 -22.57 -15.91
N SER A 204 -6.83 -21.55 -16.77
CA SER A 204 -6.02 -21.56 -18.01
C SER A 204 -4.51 -21.58 -17.77
N GLN A 205 -4.04 -20.92 -16.70
CA GLN A 205 -2.61 -20.89 -16.34
C GLN A 205 -2.16 -22.14 -15.61
N ARG A 206 -3.10 -22.91 -15.06
CA ARG A 206 -2.82 -24.20 -14.44
C ARG A 206 -3.04 -25.26 -15.50
N VAL A 207 -2.08 -25.39 -16.42
CA VAL A 207 -1.91 -26.68 -17.11
C VAL A 207 -1.89 -27.72 -16.00
N ALA A 208 -2.92 -28.56 -15.94
CA ALA A 208 -3.05 -29.53 -14.87
C ALA A 208 -1.75 -30.34 -14.88
N GLY A 209 -0.97 -30.25 -13.80
CA GLY A 209 0.14 -31.16 -13.62
C GLY A 209 -0.41 -32.58 -13.79
N GLN A 210 0.35 -33.44 -14.43
CA GLN A 210 -0.02 -34.84 -14.53
C GLN A 210 0.29 -35.53 -13.20
N CYS A 211 -0.57 -36.44 -12.79
CA CYS A 211 -0.34 -37.30 -11.65
C CYS A 211 0.95 -38.10 -11.90
N GLU A 212 1.90 -38.06 -10.98
CA GLU A 212 3.18 -38.76 -11.16
C GLU A 212 3.04 -40.29 -11.24
N THR A 213 1.92 -40.83 -10.75
CA THR A 213 1.69 -42.29 -10.74
C THR A 213 0.89 -42.78 -11.94
N CYS A 214 -0.13 -42.03 -12.38
CA CYS A 214 -1.04 -42.51 -13.45
C CYS A 214 -1.09 -41.60 -14.68
N GLY A 215 -0.36 -40.47 -14.69
CA GLY A 215 -0.39 -39.48 -15.77
C GLY A 215 -1.70 -38.67 -15.88
N GLY A 216 -2.76 -39.05 -15.18
CA GLY A 216 -4.06 -38.37 -15.22
C GLY A 216 -4.02 -36.94 -14.65
N PRO A 217 -4.95 -36.05 -15.07
CA PRO A 217 -4.96 -34.67 -14.61
C PRO A 217 -5.19 -34.58 -13.09
N LEU A 218 -4.43 -33.73 -12.41
CA LEU A 218 -4.61 -33.49 -10.98
C LEU A 218 -5.93 -32.77 -10.70
N PRO A 219 -6.75 -33.24 -9.73
CA PRO A 219 -8.01 -32.61 -9.41
C PRO A 219 -7.78 -31.23 -8.82
N HIS A 220 -8.58 -30.28 -9.26
CA HIS A 220 -8.63 -28.97 -8.65
C HIS A 220 -9.45 -29.03 -7.37
N VAL A 221 -8.80 -28.88 -6.22
CA VAL A 221 -9.51 -28.80 -4.93
C VAL A 221 -9.94 -27.35 -4.71
N LEU A 222 -11.26 -27.11 -4.65
CA LEU A 222 -11.85 -25.88 -4.13
C LEU A 222 -11.60 -25.86 -2.61
N ALA A 223 -10.99 -24.79 -2.09
CA ALA A 223 -10.97 -24.63 -0.64
C ALA A 223 -12.38 -24.28 -0.12
N SER A 224 -12.59 -24.47 1.18
CA SER A 224 -13.89 -24.23 1.84
C SER A 224 -14.40 -22.79 1.73
N ASP A 225 -13.51 -21.83 1.42
CA ASP A 225 -13.84 -20.43 1.15
C ASP A 225 -14.20 -20.15 -0.32
N GLY A 226 -14.37 -21.20 -1.13
CA GLY A 226 -14.61 -21.10 -2.57
C GLY A 226 -13.38 -20.66 -3.38
N LYS A 227 -12.22 -20.43 -2.74
CA LYS A 227 -11.00 -20.02 -3.44
C LYS A 227 -10.20 -21.24 -3.86
N MET A 228 -9.80 -21.29 -5.13
CA MET A 228 -8.94 -22.36 -5.64
C MET A 228 -7.49 -22.15 -5.19
N LYS A 229 -7.02 -22.89 -4.19
CA LYS A 229 -5.60 -22.91 -3.80
C LYS A 229 -4.78 -23.72 -4.80
N LYS A 230 -3.52 -23.34 -5.04
CA LYS A 230 -2.57 -24.21 -5.75
C LYS A 230 -2.33 -25.41 -4.84
N THR A 231 -2.93 -26.55 -5.16
CA THR A 231 -2.57 -27.79 -4.48
C THR A 231 -1.20 -28.18 -5.01
N GLY A 232 -0.17 -28.17 -4.15
CA GLY A 232 1.10 -28.86 -4.43
C GLY A 232 0.92 -30.39 -4.46
N ALA A 233 -0.25 -30.86 -4.93
CA ALA A 233 -0.58 -32.26 -5.00
C ALA A 233 0.16 -32.85 -6.19
N ARG A 234 0.94 -33.90 -5.93
CA ARG A 234 1.66 -34.66 -6.96
C ARG A 234 0.83 -35.83 -7.51
N PHE A 235 -0.31 -36.14 -6.87
CA PHE A 235 -1.12 -37.32 -7.13
C PHE A 235 -2.61 -36.98 -7.24
N CYS A 236 -3.32 -37.62 -8.18
CA CYS A 236 -4.73 -37.31 -8.47
C CYS A 236 -5.72 -37.89 -7.46
N SER A 237 -5.32 -38.93 -6.72
CA SER A 237 -6.19 -39.61 -5.76
C SER A 237 -5.39 -40.17 -4.58
N LYS A 238 -6.08 -40.62 -3.53
CA LYS A 238 -5.43 -41.38 -2.44
C LYS A 238 -4.84 -42.70 -2.93
N ALA A 239 -5.46 -43.34 -3.91
CA ALA A 239 -4.98 -44.59 -4.51
C ALA A 239 -3.65 -44.40 -5.25
N CYS A 240 -3.44 -43.23 -5.85
CA CYS A 240 -2.19 -42.89 -6.52
C CYS A 240 -1.10 -42.39 -5.57
N ARG A 241 -1.37 -42.21 -4.26
CA ARG A 241 -0.30 -41.87 -3.32
C ARG A 241 0.51 -43.12 -3.02
N PRO A 242 1.86 -43.09 -3.16
CA PRO A 242 2.67 -44.21 -2.72
C PRO A 242 2.39 -44.48 -1.24
N LYS A 243 2.29 -45.77 -0.86
CA LYS A 243 2.16 -46.16 0.54
C LYS A 243 3.38 -45.59 1.27
N LEU A 244 3.14 -44.73 2.26
CA LEU A 244 4.21 -44.22 3.10
C LEU A 244 4.89 -45.42 3.78
N SER A 245 6.21 -45.52 3.67
CA SER A 245 6.98 -46.51 4.43
C SER A 245 6.62 -46.37 5.90
N GLN A 246 6.23 -47.46 6.55
CA GLN A 246 5.97 -47.48 7.98
C GLN A 246 7.23 -47.00 8.71
N LEU A 247 7.11 -45.94 9.49
CA LEU A 247 8.20 -45.45 10.32
C LEU A 247 8.40 -46.42 11.48
N ALA A 248 9.65 -46.62 11.88
CA ALA A 248 10.01 -47.43 13.05
C ALA A 248 9.33 -46.87 14.32
N GLU A 249 8.96 -47.77 15.22
CA GLU A 249 8.39 -47.40 16.52
C GLU A 249 9.39 -46.58 17.35
N LYS A 250 8.87 -45.65 18.16
CA LYS A 250 9.65 -44.80 19.07
C LYS A 250 9.07 -44.86 20.47
N CYS A 251 9.91 -44.72 21.48
CA CYS A 251 9.49 -44.53 22.87
C CYS A 251 9.15 -43.05 23.12
N CYS A 252 7.97 -42.75 23.64
CA CYS A 252 7.56 -41.39 23.99
C CYS A 252 8.39 -40.86 25.17
N PRO A 253 9.12 -39.72 25.05
CA PRO A 253 9.93 -39.19 26.15
C PRO A 253 9.14 -38.87 27.43
N GLN A 254 7.86 -38.51 27.28
CA GLN A 254 6.98 -38.04 28.36
C GLN A 254 6.30 -39.17 29.16
N CYS A 255 5.85 -40.24 28.50
CA CYS A 255 5.08 -41.33 29.14
C CYS A 255 5.70 -42.72 28.95
N LYS A 256 6.82 -42.81 28.24
CA LYS A 256 7.60 -44.02 27.93
C LYS A 256 6.89 -45.11 27.11
N THR A 257 5.65 -44.89 26.69
CA THR A 257 4.92 -45.79 25.79
C THR A 257 5.55 -45.83 24.40
N LEU A 258 5.69 -47.02 23.82
CA LEU A 258 6.06 -47.20 22.41
C LEU A 258 4.91 -46.75 21.50
N PHE A 259 5.22 -46.06 20.40
CA PHE A 259 4.22 -45.63 19.43
C PHE A 259 4.82 -45.54 18.02
N GLN A 260 3.97 -45.68 17.00
CA GLN A 260 4.36 -45.48 15.61
C GLN A 260 4.21 -44.00 15.23
N PRO A 261 5.30 -43.28 14.90
CA PRO A 261 5.23 -41.86 14.59
C PRO A 261 4.60 -41.61 13.22
N THR A 262 3.81 -40.53 13.10
CA THR A 262 3.23 -40.08 11.81
C THR A 262 4.24 -39.41 10.89
N SER A 263 5.36 -38.92 11.45
CA SER A 263 6.46 -38.30 10.73
C SER A 263 7.78 -38.57 11.44
N SER A 264 8.91 -38.51 10.73
CA SER A 264 10.23 -38.67 11.34
C SER A 264 10.51 -37.68 12.47
N ARG A 265 9.83 -36.51 12.46
CA ARG A 265 9.94 -35.44 13.48
C ARG A 265 9.00 -35.62 14.68
N THR A 266 8.05 -36.55 14.62
CA THR A 266 7.12 -36.79 15.74
C THR A 266 7.88 -37.46 16.90
N GLN A 267 7.93 -36.78 18.06
CA GLN A 267 8.64 -37.24 19.26
C GLN A 267 7.72 -37.80 20.35
N TYR A 268 6.45 -37.39 20.38
CA TYR A 268 5.50 -37.76 21.44
C TYR A 268 4.36 -38.61 20.88
N CYS A 269 3.89 -39.58 21.66
CA CYS A 269 2.81 -40.48 21.26
C CYS A 269 1.46 -39.79 21.07
N SER A 270 1.26 -38.63 21.69
CA SER A 270 0.00 -37.89 21.64
C SER A 270 0.20 -36.39 21.79
N ARG A 271 -0.83 -35.62 21.40
CA ARG A 271 -0.87 -34.16 21.60
C ARG A 271 -0.80 -33.79 23.07
N THR A 272 -1.43 -34.58 23.94
CA THR A 272 -1.39 -34.40 25.40
C THR A 272 0.04 -34.50 25.94
N CYS A 273 0.81 -35.51 25.51
CA CYS A 273 2.22 -35.64 25.90
C CYS A 273 3.08 -34.49 25.37
N ALA A 274 2.88 -34.09 24.11
CA ALA A 274 3.60 -32.96 23.52
C ALA A 274 3.33 -31.64 24.29
N ASN A 275 2.08 -31.40 24.69
CA ASN A 275 1.70 -30.22 25.45
C ASN A 275 2.28 -30.25 26.88
N ARG A 276 2.29 -31.41 27.55
CA ARG A 276 2.93 -31.55 28.87
C ARG A 276 4.43 -31.28 28.81
N ALA A 277 5.12 -31.87 27.84
CA ALA A 277 6.55 -31.63 27.64
C ALA A 277 6.85 -30.17 27.24
N HIS A 278 5.97 -29.53 26.47
CA HIS A 278 6.07 -28.11 26.18
C HIS A 278 5.85 -27.25 27.42
N ALA A 279 4.79 -27.51 28.20
CA ALA A 279 4.50 -26.78 29.44
C ALA A 279 5.66 -26.88 30.44
N ALA A 280 6.22 -28.09 30.63
CA ALA A 280 7.40 -28.29 31.48
C ALA A 280 8.60 -27.44 31.01
N ARG A 281 8.86 -27.39 29.70
CA ARG A 281 9.90 -26.53 29.12
C ARG A 281 9.59 -25.04 29.16
N MET A 282 8.35 -24.65 29.45
CA MET A 282 7.93 -23.25 29.56
C MET A 282 7.94 -22.76 31.02
N LEU A 283 8.19 -23.64 31.98
CA LEU A 283 8.29 -23.33 33.42
C LEU A 283 9.76 -23.30 33.87
N GLY A 284 10.07 -22.39 34.79
CA GLY A 284 11.38 -22.29 35.42
C GLY A 284 12.47 -21.66 34.55
N ASP A 285 13.66 -21.50 35.15
CA ASP A 285 14.80 -20.79 34.57
C ASP A 285 15.34 -21.40 33.26
N GLY A 286 14.93 -22.63 32.94
CA GLY A 286 15.27 -23.31 31.68
C GLY A 286 14.54 -22.79 30.44
N ASN A 287 13.53 -21.94 30.60
CA ASN A 287 12.90 -21.20 29.52
C ASN A 287 13.51 -19.80 29.44
N ALA A 288 14.16 -19.46 28.32
CA ALA A 288 14.70 -18.12 28.09
C ALA A 288 13.64 -17.00 28.18
N HIS A 289 12.35 -17.35 28.14
CA HIS A 289 11.22 -16.44 28.34
C HIS A 289 10.51 -16.61 29.68
N PHE A 290 10.96 -17.48 30.58
CA PHE A 290 10.41 -17.57 31.93
C PHE A 290 10.91 -16.39 32.73
N LYS A 291 10.00 -15.44 32.88
CA LYS A 291 10.10 -14.38 33.87
C LYS A 291 9.25 -14.86 35.02
N ASP A 292 9.87 -15.41 36.08
CA ASP A 292 9.48 -15.51 37.52
C ASP A 292 8.03 -15.14 37.99
N GLY A 293 7.02 -15.23 37.13
CA GLY A 293 5.73 -14.57 37.30
C GLY A 293 5.76 -13.04 37.20
N THR A 294 6.91 -12.39 36.98
CA THR A 294 7.02 -10.93 36.88
C THR A 294 7.34 -10.53 35.44
N SER A 295 6.56 -9.66 34.83
CA SER A 295 6.90 -9.13 33.50
C SER A 295 6.53 -7.67 33.44
N TYR A 296 7.27 -6.87 32.67
CA TYR A 296 6.96 -5.45 32.48
C TYR A 296 5.48 -5.25 32.08
N SER A 297 4.95 -6.15 31.24
CA SER A 297 3.55 -6.14 30.81
C SER A 297 2.57 -6.44 31.94
N LEU A 298 2.92 -7.37 32.85
CA LEU A 298 2.08 -7.67 34.01
C LEU A 298 2.15 -6.53 35.03
N TRP A 299 3.34 -5.97 35.27
CA TRP A 299 3.53 -4.82 36.15
C TRP A 299 2.73 -3.62 35.67
N PHE A 300 2.85 -3.24 34.38
CA PHE A 300 2.06 -2.17 33.77
C PHE A 300 0.55 -2.44 33.87
N LYS A 301 0.10 -3.68 33.63
CA LYS A 301 -1.32 -4.07 33.78
C LYS A 301 -1.81 -3.91 35.23
N SER A 302 -0.97 -4.25 36.21
CA SER A 302 -1.28 -4.09 37.64
C SER A 302 -1.24 -2.64 38.09
N MET A 303 -0.35 -1.81 37.52
CA MET A 303 -0.21 -0.38 37.83
C MET A 303 -1.32 0.46 37.18
N ARG A 304 -1.75 0.08 35.97
CA ARG A 304 -2.78 0.79 35.18
C ARG A 304 -4.05 1.22 35.96
N PRO A 305 -4.74 0.35 36.72
CA PRO A 305 -5.93 0.75 37.48
C PRO A 305 -5.61 1.83 38.54
N LEU A 306 -4.42 1.76 39.16
CA LEU A 306 -3.99 2.73 40.17
C LEU A 306 -3.77 4.13 39.57
N ILE A 307 -3.16 4.20 38.38
CA ILE A 307 -2.95 5.45 37.64
C ILE A 307 -4.27 6.03 37.14
N ILE A 308 -5.19 5.19 36.64
CA ILE A 308 -6.52 5.64 36.23
C ILE A 308 -7.29 6.24 37.42
N GLN A 309 -7.21 5.60 38.60
CA GLN A 309 -7.85 6.08 39.81
C GLN A 309 -7.25 7.41 40.31
N ARG A 310 -5.92 7.57 40.20
CA ARG A 310 -5.20 8.79 40.57
C ARG A 310 -5.58 9.95 39.65
N ASP A 311 -5.46 9.75 38.34
CA ASP A 311 -5.55 10.84 37.36
C ASP A 311 -6.97 11.22 36.98
N LYS A 312 -7.91 10.25 36.92
CA LYS A 312 -9.34 10.37 36.57
C LYS A 312 -9.70 11.01 35.23
N VAL A 313 -8.85 11.85 34.65
CA VAL A 313 -9.04 12.60 33.40
C VAL A 313 -7.70 12.74 32.69
N CYS A 314 -7.72 13.09 31.40
CA CYS A 314 -6.50 13.39 30.67
C CYS A 314 -5.74 14.56 31.34
N ALA A 315 -4.44 14.37 31.59
CA ALA A 315 -3.58 15.40 32.19
C ALA A 315 -3.49 16.71 31.39
N VAL A 316 -3.74 16.67 30.07
CA VAL A 316 -3.62 17.83 29.18
C VAL A 316 -4.92 18.62 29.03
N CYS A 317 -6.03 17.94 28.79
CA CYS A 317 -7.31 18.62 28.51
C CYS A 317 -8.40 18.42 29.55
N ASN A 318 -8.11 17.71 30.66
CA ASN A 318 -9.06 17.42 31.73
C ASN A 318 -10.36 16.72 31.26
N HIS A 319 -10.34 16.06 30.10
CA HIS A 319 -11.47 15.28 29.61
C HIS A 319 -11.25 13.78 29.84
N TRP A 320 -12.28 13.09 30.33
CA TRP A 320 -12.27 11.64 30.51
C TRP A 320 -12.61 10.92 29.19
N VAL A 321 -11.82 9.89 28.87
CA VAL A 321 -12.09 9.02 27.73
C VAL A 321 -12.00 7.57 28.20
N ARG A 322 -13.03 6.75 27.89
CA ARG A 322 -13.16 5.33 28.33
C ARG A 322 -11.97 4.43 27.95
N ARG A 323 -11.06 4.91 27.08
CA ARG A 323 -9.86 4.20 26.61
C ARG A 323 -8.62 5.09 26.61
N SER A 324 -8.50 5.98 27.59
CA SER A 324 -7.29 6.79 27.75
C SER A 324 -6.04 5.90 27.91
N PRO A 325 -5.03 6.03 27.03
CA PRO A 325 -3.72 5.43 27.26
C PRO A 325 -3.05 6.01 28.51
N ILE A 326 -2.18 5.21 29.11
CA ILE A 326 -1.20 5.70 30.10
C ILE A 326 0.10 5.85 29.35
N HIS A 327 0.75 6.98 29.53
CA HIS A 327 1.98 7.37 28.89
C HIS A 327 3.15 7.31 29.88
N HIS A 328 4.32 6.90 29.41
CA HIS A 328 5.59 6.90 30.14
C HIS A 328 6.32 8.22 29.87
N LEU A 329 6.58 9.03 30.91
CA LEU A 329 7.16 10.38 30.76
C LEU A 329 8.60 10.35 30.22
N ASP A 330 9.38 9.34 30.60
CA ASP A 330 10.75 9.10 30.13
C ASP A 330 10.85 8.34 28.80
N GLU A 331 9.70 7.98 28.22
CA GLU A 331 9.58 7.12 27.03
C GLU A 331 10.18 5.72 27.16
N ASP A 332 10.48 5.26 28.39
CA ASP A 332 10.95 3.90 28.69
C ASP A 332 9.79 2.98 29.12
N PRO A 333 9.41 1.98 28.30
CA PRO A 333 8.35 1.02 28.65
C PRO A 333 8.67 0.13 29.84
N ALA A 334 9.95 0.04 30.26
CA ALA A 334 10.37 -0.75 31.41
C ALA A 334 10.11 -0.01 32.73
N ASN A 335 10.17 1.32 32.74
CA ASN A 335 9.93 2.14 33.93
C ASN A 335 8.43 2.32 34.21
N ASN A 336 7.81 1.36 34.88
CA ASN A 336 6.38 1.42 35.24
C ASN A 336 6.17 2.02 36.65
N GLY A 337 7.12 2.82 37.13
CA GLY A 337 6.97 3.62 38.34
C GLY A 337 5.81 4.59 38.22
N PRO A 338 5.02 4.79 39.27
CA PRO A 338 3.86 5.68 39.20
C PRO A 338 4.20 7.14 38.89
N ASP A 339 5.39 7.57 39.30
CA ASP A 339 6.03 8.84 39.00
C ASP A 339 6.42 9.02 37.53
N ASN A 340 6.51 7.91 36.78
CA ASN A 340 6.76 7.93 35.35
C ASN A 340 5.47 7.77 34.50
N LEU A 341 4.34 7.42 35.11
CA LEU A 341 3.11 7.11 34.39
C LEU A 341 2.09 8.25 34.49
N ILE A 342 1.45 8.62 33.37
CA ILE A 342 0.40 9.66 33.33
C ILE A 342 -0.74 9.29 32.39
N LEU A 343 -1.99 9.56 32.79
CA LEU A 343 -3.17 9.32 31.96
C LEU A 343 -3.35 10.42 30.90
N MET A 344 -3.42 10.02 29.63
CA MET A 344 -3.65 10.93 28.49
C MET A 344 -4.82 10.45 27.64
N CYS A 345 -5.52 11.37 26.96
CA CYS A 345 -6.47 10.97 25.91
C CYS A 345 -5.73 10.55 24.63
N PRO A 346 -6.35 9.76 23.73
CA PRO A 346 -5.68 9.30 22.51
C PRO A 346 -5.11 10.41 21.64
N THR A 347 -5.78 11.57 21.58
CA THR A 347 -5.34 12.73 20.80
C THR A 347 -4.05 13.33 21.35
N HIS A 348 -4.01 13.68 22.64
CA HIS A 348 -2.79 14.25 23.25
C HIS A 348 -1.65 13.25 23.32
N HIS A 349 -1.95 11.96 23.52
CA HIS A 349 -0.96 10.89 23.44
C HIS A 349 -0.33 10.79 22.04
N ALA A 350 -1.15 10.88 20.98
CA ALA A 350 -0.64 10.88 19.61
C ALA A 350 0.15 12.15 19.28
N ILE A 351 -0.26 13.31 19.80
CA ILE A 351 0.49 14.57 19.64
C ILE A 351 1.86 14.46 20.30
N HIS A 352 1.91 13.90 21.52
CA HIS A 352 3.16 13.67 22.24
C HIS A 352 4.17 12.86 21.39
N HIS A 353 3.77 11.67 20.91
CA HIS A 353 4.66 10.82 20.12
C HIS A 353 4.96 11.32 18.69
N LYS A 354 4.18 12.27 18.15
CA LYS A 354 4.40 12.81 16.80
C LYS A 354 5.23 14.09 16.79
N SER A 355 5.36 14.76 17.93
CA SER A 355 6.18 15.94 18.06
C SER A 355 7.65 15.53 18.19
N SER A 356 8.56 16.27 17.57
CA SER A 356 10.00 16.09 17.76
C SER A 356 10.51 16.65 19.09
N GLN A 357 9.66 17.40 19.79
CA GLN A 357 9.90 17.96 21.13
C GLN A 357 8.75 17.55 22.03
N THR A 358 9.01 17.20 23.29
CA THR A 358 8.00 16.90 24.30
C THR A 358 7.06 18.11 24.46
N PRO A 359 5.82 18.08 23.92
CA PRO A 359 5.01 19.29 23.82
C PRO A 359 4.42 19.73 25.17
N TYR A 360 4.60 18.91 26.21
CA TYR A 360 4.06 19.13 27.56
C TYR A 360 5.16 18.97 28.63
N PRO A 361 6.15 19.88 28.69
CA PRO A 361 7.28 19.74 29.63
C PRO A 361 6.86 19.76 31.11
N TRP A 362 5.71 20.35 31.42
CA TRP A 362 5.15 20.45 32.77
C TRP A 362 4.49 19.15 33.28
N LEU A 363 4.43 18.08 32.47
CA LEU A 363 3.80 16.83 32.91
C LEU A 363 4.54 16.16 34.07
N ALA A 364 5.86 16.31 34.16
CA ALA A 364 6.65 15.75 35.27
C ALA A 364 6.24 16.36 36.61
N ASP A 365 6.15 17.69 36.68
CA ASP A 365 5.72 18.42 37.88
C ASP A 365 4.29 18.03 38.29
N LEU A 366 3.38 17.91 37.30
CA LEU A 366 2.01 17.49 37.56
C LEU A 366 1.93 16.06 38.13
N VAL A 367 2.75 15.13 37.64
CA VAL A 367 2.76 13.76 38.18
C VAL A 367 3.26 13.75 39.63
N GLN A 368 4.26 14.57 39.96
CA GLN A 368 4.73 14.72 41.34
C GLN A 368 3.62 15.28 42.24
N GLU A 369 2.93 16.35 41.84
CA GLU A 369 1.80 16.92 42.59
C GLU A 369 0.68 15.89 42.82
N ARG A 370 0.34 15.13 41.77
CA ARG A 370 -0.68 14.08 41.86
C ARG A 370 -0.26 12.92 42.75
N ASN A 371 1.04 12.60 42.81
CA ASN A 371 1.54 11.59 43.72
C ASN A 371 1.51 12.08 45.19
N LEU A 372 1.75 13.37 45.44
CA LEU A 372 1.67 13.93 46.79
C LEU A 372 0.23 13.98 47.33
N SER A 373 -0.76 14.07 46.46
CA SER A 373 -2.18 14.10 46.84
C SER A 373 -2.82 12.72 47.03
N MET A 374 -2.04 11.63 47.02
CA MET A 374 -2.58 10.28 47.12
C MET A 374 -2.83 9.82 48.56
N THR A 375 -3.79 8.90 48.71
CA THR A 375 -4.10 8.29 50.01
C THR A 375 -3.03 7.27 50.44
N SER A 376 -2.83 7.10 51.74
CA SER A 376 -1.91 6.08 52.31
C SER A 376 -2.18 4.66 51.79
N LYS A 377 -3.45 4.29 51.61
CA LYS A 377 -3.87 3.01 51.02
C LYS A 377 -3.30 2.79 49.62
N TRP A 378 -3.28 3.84 48.81
CA TRP A 378 -2.74 3.78 47.46
C TRP A 378 -1.22 3.60 47.49
N HIS A 379 -0.52 4.37 48.34
CA HIS A 379 0.94 4.23 48.51
C HIS A 379 1.32 2.79 48.92
N ALA A 380 0.55 2.16 49.81
CA ALA A 380 0.77 0.77 50.18
C ALA A 380 0.62 -0.22 49.00
N GLN A 381 -0.38 0.00 48.13
CA GLN A 381 -0.58 -0.85 46.94
C GLN A 381 0.56 -0.68 45.93
N VAL A 382 1.02 0.54 45.70
CA VAL A 382 2.15 0.80 44.81
C VAL A 382 3.45 0.22 45.37
N ALA A 383 3.74 0.42 46.65
CA ALA A 383 4.92 -0.15 47.28
C ALA A 383 4.90 -1.69 47.18
N SER A 384 3.74 -2.32 47.42
CA SER A 384 3.56 -3.77 47.25
C SER A 384 3.83 -4.23 45.81
N LEU A 385 3.37 -3.50 44.80
CA LEU A 385 3.67 -3.80 43.39
C LEU A 385 5.16 -3.60 43.08
N GLN A 386 5.76 -2.49 43.51
CA GLN A 386 7.18 -2.23 43.29
C GLN A 386 8.05 -3.32 43.90
N THR A 387 7.78 -3.75 45.13
CA THR A 387 8.48 -4.88 45.76
C THR A 387 8.31 -6.17 44.96
N ARG A 388 7.09 -6.49 44.53
CA ARG A 388 6.78 -7.70 43.76
C ARG A 388 7.46 -7.73 42.39
N PHE A 389 7.63 -6.58 41.74
CA PHE A 389 8.19 -6.46 40.39
C PHE A 389 9.63 -5.92 40.37
N SER A 390 10.28 -5.81 41.53
CA SER A 390 11.65 -5.29 41.67
C SER A 390 12.69 -6.09 40.84
N SER A 391 12.48 -7.39 40.66
CA SER A 391 13.31 -8.25 39.81
C SER A 391 13.19 -7.95 38.31
N THR A 392 12.14 -7.24 37.89
CA THR A 392 11.92 -6.87 36.48
C THR A 392 12.54 -5.52 36.10
N THR A 393 12.90 -4.69 37.09
CA THR A 393 13.43 -3.33 36.92
C THR A 393 14.94 -3.21 37.04
N ALA A 394 15.60 -4.23 37.59
CA ALA A 394 17.05 -4.34 37.62
C ALA A 394 17.55 -4.92 36.28
#